data_AF-A0A7X5IM62-F1
#
_entry.id   AF-A0A7X5IM62-F1
#
_cell.length_a   1.000
_cell.length_b   1.000
_cell.length_c   1.000
_cell.angle_alpha   90.00
_cell.angle_beta   90.00
_cell.angle_gamma   90.00
#
_symmetry.space_group_name_H-M   'P 1'
#
loop_
_entity.id
_entity.type
_entity.pdbx_description
1 polymer ?
#
loop_
_entity_poly.entity_id
_entity_poly.type
_entity_poly.pdbx_seq_one_letter_code
_entity_poly.pdbx_strand_id
1 'polypeptide(L)' 'MSKGIDPLKVVERQNAIIRIQSGVIDELFLLLMQHISADEADSLPCIARINQAAEIRAEIGVG' A
#
# COMPACT_ATOMS: atom_id res chain seq x y z
N MET A 1 19.76 33.67 -2.77
CA MET A 1 18.31 33.46 -2.61
C MET A 1 18.08 31.97 -2.43
N SER A 2 17.64 31.53 -1.25
CA SER A 2 17.23 30.14 -1.04
C SER A 2 16.09 29.84 -2.02
N LYS A 3 16.30 28.93 -2.97
CA LYS A 3 15.21 28.39 -3.80
C LYS A 3 14.32 27.60 -2.85
N GLY A 4 13.34 28.27 -2.26
CA GLY A 4 12.34 27.65 -1.42
C GLY A 4 11.71 26.49 -2.18
N ILE A 5 11.71 25.31 -1.57
CA ILE A 5 11.06 24.13 -2.12
C ILE A 5 9.57 24.47 -2.22
N ASP A 6 9.01 24.38 -3.41
CA ASP A 6 7.58 24.54 -3.67
C ASP A 6 6.82 23.42 -2.95
N PRO A 7 6.00 23.72 -1.92
CA PRO A 7 5.27 22.71 -1.15
C PRO A 7 4.36 21.85 -2.03
N LEU A 8 3.79 22.41 -3.10
CA LEU A 8 2.93 21.65 -4.01
C LEU A 8 3.72 20.57 -4.75
N LYS A 9 4.92 20.90 -5.23
CA LYS A 9 5.82 19.93 -5.89
C LYS A 9 6.29 18.83 -4.94
N VAL A 10 6.39 19.12 -3.64
CA VAL A 10 6.70 18.09 -2.63
C VAL A 10 5.52 17.13 -2.49
N VAL A 11 4.30 17.65 -2.35
CA VAL A 11 3.08 16.84 -2.23
C VAL A 11 2.87 15.99 -3.48
N GLU A 12 3.07 16.54 -4.69
CA GLU A 12 2.98 15.78 -5.94
C GLU A 12 3.98 14.62 -5.99
N ARG A 13 5.23 14.86 -5.59
CA ARG A 13 6.26 13.82 -5.52
C ARG A 13 5.94 12.77 -4.47
N GLN A 14 5.44 13.16 -3.30
CA GLN A 14 5.01 12.24 -2.25
C GLN A 14 3.85 11.37 -2.74
N ASN A 15 2.86 11.94 -3.43
CA ASN A 15 1.77 11.17 -4.03
C ASN A 15 2.28 10.19 -5.10
N ALA A 16 3.26 10.57 -5.92
CA ALA A 16 3.87 9.66 -6.88
C ALA A 16 4.60 8.50 -6.19
N ILE A 17 5.36 8.79 -5.12
CA ILE A 17 6.04 7.77 -4.31
C ILE A 17 5.03 6.79 -3.71
N ILE A 18 3.96 7.31 -3.10
CA ILE A 18 2.90 6.48 -2.48
C ILE A 18 2.27 5.55 -3.52
N ARG A 19 1.96 6.06 -4.72
CA ARG A 19 1.38 5.24 -5.81
C ARG A 19 2.32 4.13 -6.29
N ILE A 20 3.62 4.41 -6.40
CA ILE A 20 4.61 3.40 -6.79
C ILE A 20 4.71 2.34 -5.70
N GLN A 21 4.83 2.76 -4.44
CA GLN A 21 4.96 1.84 -3.31
C GLN A 21 3.71 0.98 -3.13
N SER A 22 2.50 1.53 -3.32
CA SER A 22 1.27 0.75 -3.25
C SER A 22 1.22 -0.32 -4.34
N GLY A 23 1.60 0.01 -5.57
CA GLY A 23 1.66 -0.97 -6.66
C GLY A 23 2.65 -2.10 -6.38
N VAL A 24 3.86 -1.76 -5.89
CA VAL A 24 4.88 -2.76 -5.53
C VAL A 24 4.42 -3.65 -4.37
N ILE A 25 3.72 -3.11 -3.38
CA ILE A 25 3.17 -3.92 -2.27
C ILE A 25 2.15 -4.93 -2.80
N ASP A 26 1.26 -4.52 -3.71
CA ASP A 26 0.28 -5.42 -4.32
C ASP A 26 0.97 -6.55 -5.12
N GLU A 27 1.99 -6.21 -5.92
CA GLU A 27 2.78 -7.20 -6.68
C GLU A 27 3.49 -8.21 -5.77
N LEU A 28 4.14 -7.73 -4.70
CA LEU A 28 4.84 -8.59 -3.74
C LEU A 28 3.86 -9.47 -2.95
N PHE A 29 2.68 -8.95 -2.61
CA PHE A 29 1.64 -9.73 -1.94
C PHE A 29 1.16 -10.87 -2.84
N LEU A 30 0.86 -10.58 -4.12
CA LEU A 30 0.46 -11.61 -5.07
C LEU A 30 1.56 -12.67 -5.28
N LEU A 31 2.82 -12.25 -5.34
CA LEU A 31 3.95 -13.18 -5.45
C LEU A 31 4.07 -14.07 -4.22
N LEU A 32 3.94 -13.51 -3.01
CA LEU A 32 3.97 -14.27 -1.77
C LEU A 32 2.89 -15.35 -1.76
N MET A 33 1.66 -15.00 -2.15
CA MET A 33 0.52 -15.93 -2.20
C MET A 33 0.69 -17.06 -3.24
N GLN A 34 1.65 -16.97 -4.16
CA GLN A 34 2.01 -18.08 -5.06
C GLN A 34 2.92 -19.12 -4.39
N HIS A 35 3.55 -18.78 -3.27
CA HIS A 35 4.59 -19.60 -2.62
C HIS A 35 4.20 -20.15 -1.25
N ILE A 36 3.12 -19.63 -0.65
CA ILE A 36 2.63 -20.09 0.66
C ILE A 36 1.17 -20.55 0.55
N SER A 37 0.78 -21.46 1.44
CA SER A 37 -0.62 -21.86 1.59
C SER A 37 -1.47 -20.75 2.23
N ALA A 38 -2.79 -20.86 2.12
CA ALA A 38 -3.72 -19.94 2.77
C ALA A 38 -3.57 -19.93 4.30
N ASP A 39 -3.40 -21.11 4.92
CA ASP A 39 -3.22 -21.23 6.37
C ASP A 39 -1.91 -20.56 6.83
N GLU A 40 -0.83 -20.69 6.05
CA GLU A 40 0.43 -20.00 6.31
C GLU A 40 0.26 -18.48 6.16
N ALA A 41 -0.45 -18.02 5.13
CA ALA A 41 -0.72 -16.59 4.92
C ALA A 41 -1.52 -15.98 6.09
N ASP A 42 -2.55 -16.67 6.57
CA ASP A 42 -3.39 -16.22 7.69
C ASP A 42 -2.61 -16.13 9.02
N SER A 43 -1.53 -16.88 9.15
CA SER A 43 -0.65 -16.80 10.32
C SER A 43 0.26 -15.57 10.32
N LEU A 44 0.41 -14.87 9.18
CA LEU A 44 1.33 -13.74 9.03
C LEU A 44 0.71 -12.43 9.54
N PRO A 45 1.29 -11.76 10.55
CA PRO A 45 0.75 -10.51 11.09
C PRO A 45 0.68 -9.35 10.10
N CYS A 46 1.46 -9.38 9.01
CA CYS A 46 1.40 -8.37 7.96
C CYS A 46 0.18 -8.57 7.05
N ILE A 47 -0.21 -9.82 6.76
CA ILE A 47 -1.40 -10.15 5.97
C ILE A 47 -2.66 -9.71 6.70
N ALA A 48 -2.73 -9.96 8.01
CA ALA A 48 -3.83 -9.46 8.85
C ALA A 48 -3.98 -7.93 8.76
N ARG A 49 -2.87 -7.16 8.77
CA ARG A 49 -2.90 -5.70 8.62
C ARG A 49 -3.32 -5.24 7.22
N ILE A 50 -2.91 -5.98 6.18
CA ILE A 50 -3.33 -5.71 4.79
C ILE A 50 -4.83 -5.94 4.64
N ASN A 51 -5.35 -7.04 5.18
CA ASN A 51 -6.78 -7.35 5.16
C ASN A 51 -7.58 -6.29 5.92
N GLN A 52 -7.13 -5.88 7.11
CA GLN A 52 -7.75 -4.78 7.85
C GLN A 52 -7.75 -3.47 7.05
N ALA A 53 -6.66 -3.16 6.33
CA ALA A 53 -6.62 -1.99 5.46
C ALA A 53 -7.59 -2.11 4.27
N ALA A 54 -7.79 -3.32 3.73
CA ALA A 54 -8.76 -3.60 2.68
C ALA A 54 -10.21 -3.46 3.18
N GLU A 55 -10.50 -3.90 4.41
CA GLU A 55 -11.79 -3.70 5.09
C GLU A 55 -12.08 -2.22 5.30
N ILE A 56 -11.14 -1.46 5.88
CA ILE A 56 -11.26 0.00 6.04
C ILE A 56 -11.48 0.68 4.68
N ARG A 57 -10.80 0.24 3.63
CA ARG A 57 -11.01 0.76 2.27
C ARG A 57 -12.40 0.43 1.74
N ALA A 58 -12.92 -0.77 2.01
CA ALA A 58 -14.29 -1.15 1.63
C ALA A 58 -15.33 -0.34 2.41
N GLU A 59 -15.06 0.02 3.67
CA GLU A 59 -15.92 0.89 4.48
C GLU A 59 -15.89 2.35 4.03
N ILE A 60 -14.73 2.85 3.58
CA ILE A 60 -14.57 4.19 2.99
C ILE A 60 -15.12 4.23 1.56
N GLY A 61 -15.19 3.08 0.89
CA GLY A 61 -15.69 2.88 -0.46
C GLY A 61 -17.22 2.76 -0.53
N VAL A 62 -17.88 3.90 -0.71
CA VAL A 62 -19.13 4.07 -1.46
C VAL A 62 -19.15 3.15 -2.70
N GLY A 63 -20.32 2.56 -3.01
CA GLY A 63 -20.53 1.72 -4.22
C GLY A 63 -20.36 2.43 -5.55
#